data_AF-F3KFB4-F1
#
_entry.id   AF-F3KFB4-F1
#
_cell.length_a   1.000
_cell.length_b   1.000
_cell.length_c   1.000
_cell.angle_alpha   90.00
_cell.angle_beta   90.00
_cell.angle_gamma   90.00
#
_symmetry.space_group_name_H-M   'P 1'
#
loop_
_entity.id
_entity.type
_entity.pdbx_description
1 polymer ?
#
loop_
_entity_poly.entity_id
_entity_poly.type
_entity_poly.pdbx_seq_one_letter_code
_entity_poly.pdbx_strand_id
1 'polypeptide(L)'
;MNEDALQAELQTDGALLGRECSMELAYALNQAGPWGQGFVQPMFEGEFAISQQRLVGEKHLKLQLVDEKSGQSHDAIAFFIDLEVWPNEARRVKLVYKLDINRFRGNESLQLMVEHLQPLF
;
A
#
# COMPACT_ATOMS: atom_id res chain seq x y z
N MET A 1 -30.91 12.58 11.21
CA MET A 1 -30.30 13.82 10.69
C MET A 1 -29.05 13.37 9.97
N ASN A 2 -28.91 13.78 8.71
CA ASN A 2 -27.88 13.33 7.80
C ASN A 2 -26.52 13.84 8.32
N GLU A 3 -25.72 12.96 8.91
CA GLU A 3 -24.35 13.28 9.29
C GLU A 3 -23.53 13.25 8.01
N ASP A 4 -23.13 14.44 7.57
CA ASP A 4 -22.24 14.66 6.43
C ASP A 4 -20.94 13.87 6.64
N ALA A 5 -20.93 12.62 6.16
CA ALA A 5 -19.72 11.87 5.94
C ALA A 5 -18.96 12.60 4.85
N LEU A 6 -18.05 13.48 5.26
CA LEU A 6 -17.04 14.06 4.40
C LEU A 6 -16.20 12.89 3.87
N GLN A 7 -16.64 12.26 2.78
CA GLN A 7 -15.85 11.29 2.07
C GLN A 7 -14.66 12.07 1.54
N ALA A 8 -13.51 11.92 2.19
CA ALA A 8 -12.25 12.39 1.63
C ALA A 8 -12.13 11.69 0.27
N GLU A 9 -12.29 12.45 -0.81
CA GLU A 9 -12.14 11.94 -2.17
C GLU A 9 -10.65 11.67 -2.39
N LEU A 10 -10.26 10.44 -2.11
CA LEU A 10 -8.89 10.00 -2.27
C LEU A 10 -8.60 9.85 -3.75
N GLN A 11 -7.87 10.82 -4.30
CA GLN A 11 -7.44 10.77 -5.70
C GLN A 11 -6.32 9.73 -5.85
N THR A 12 -6.50 8.79 -6.77
CA THR A 12 -5.49 7.81 -7.15
C THR A 12 -5.15 7.96 -8.64
N ASP A 13 -3.95 7.55 -9.01
CA ASP A 13 -3.47 7.45 -10.40
C ASP A 13 -3.94 6.16 -11.09
N GLY A 14 -4.96 5.50 -10.52
CA GLY A 14 -5.54 4.25 -11.00
C GLY A 14 -4.89 2.99 -10.42
N ALA A 15 -5.23 1.85 -11.03
CA ALA A 15 -4.68 0.55 -10.65
C ALA A 15 -3.49 0.17 -11.52
N LEU A 16 -2.45 -0.38 -10.89
CA LEU A 16 -1.35 -1.00 -11.62
C LEU A 16 -1.72 -2.41 -12.06
N LEU A 17 -1.33 -2.80 -13.27
CA LEU A 17 -1.25 -4.20 -13.64
C LEU A 17 -0.12 -4.85 -12.83
N GLY A 18 -0.22 -6.15 -12.52
CA GLY A 18 0.81 -6.84 -11.73
C GLY A 18 2.24 -6.64 -12.26
N ARG A 19 2.44 -6.67 -13.59
CA ARG A 19 3.75 -6.41 -14.21
C ARG A 19 4.29 -4.98 -14.03
N GLU A 20 3.41 -4.01 -13.79
CA GLU A 20 3.77 -2.59 -13.59
C GLU A 20 4.15 -2.32 -12.13
N CYS A 21 3.67 -3.16 -11.19
CA CYS A 21 4.04 -3.11 -9.79
C CYS A 21 5.46 -3.70 -9.57
N SER A 22 6.46 -2.97 -10.05
CA SER A 22 7.84 -3.46 -10.18
C SER A 22 8.89 -2.49 -9.62
N MET A 23 10.10 -3.01 -9.39
CA MET A 23 11.26 -2.21 -8.99
C MET A 23 11.58 -1.11 -10.01
N GLU A 24 11.42 -1.39 -11.30
CA GLU A 24 11.69 -0.43 -12.37
C GLU A 24 10.80 0.81 -12.24
N LEU A 25 9.50 0.60 -12.03
CA LEU A 25 8.57 1.71 -11.81
C LEU A 25 8.90 2.46 -10.51
N ALA A 26 9.22 1.75 -9.43
CA ALA A 26 9.60 2.39 -8.17
C ALA A 26 10.86 3.27 -8.32
N TYR A 27 11.88 2.84 -9.07
CA TYR A 27 13.04 3.67 -9.38
C TYR A 27 12.69 4.86 -10.26
N ALA A 28 11.82 4.67 -11.26
CA ALA A 28 11.39 5.75 -12.14
C ALA A 28 10.66 6.83 -11.34
N LEU A 29 9.75 6.43 -10.43
CA LEU A 29 9.06 7.34 -9.53
C LEU A 29 10.04 8.06 -8.59
N ASN A 30 10.97 7.35 -7.95
CA ASN A 30 11.95 8.00 -7.06
C ASN A 30 12.87 9.00 -7.79
N GLN A 31 13.06 8.86 -9.10
CA GLN A 31 13.83 9.80 -9.92
C GLN A 31 12.99 10.94 -10.51
N ALA A 32 11.66 10.80 -10.55
CA ALA A 32 10.76 11.72 -11.24
C ALA A 32 10.60 13.09 -10.56
N GLY A 33 11.01 13.24 -9.30
CA GLY A 33 11.16 14.55 -8.70
C GLY A 33 11.26 14.52 -7.17
N PRO A 34 11.59 15.68 -6.56
CA PRO A 34 11.32 15.86 -5.14
C PRO A 34 9.80 15.90 -4.93
N TRP A 35 9.26 14.95 -4.21
CA TRP A 35 7.84 14.90 -3.82
C TRP A 35 7.57 15.86 -2.65
N GLY A 36 6.42 16.54 -2.65
CA GLY A 36 6.08 17.52 -1.61
C GLY A 36 4.71 18.16 -1.77
N GLN A 37 4.44 19.22 -1.00
CA GLN A 37 3.12 19.85 -0.83
C GLN A 37 2.49 20.40 -2.13
N GLY A 38 3.23 20.47 -3.25
CA GLY A 38 2.70 20.85 -4.57
C GLY A 38 2.85 19.77 -5.65
N PHE A 39 3.49 18.64 -5.34
CA PHE A 39 3.73 17.55 -6.28
C PHE A 39 3.74 16.23 -5.49
N VAL A 40 2.55 15.66 -5.34
CA VAL A 40 2.36 14.41 -4.59
C VAL A 40 2.89 13.25 -5.42
N GLN A 41 3.53 12.30 -4.74
CA GLN A 41 3.93 11.05 -5.39
C GLN A 41 2.69 10.30 -5.88
N PRO A 42 2.76 9.65 -7.05
CA PRO A 42 1.67 8.83 -7.55
C PRO A 42 1.21 7.78 -6.55
N MET A 43 -0.11 7.67 -6.39
CA MET A 43 -0.77 6.73 -5.52
C MET A 43 -1.63 5.79 -6.35
N PHE A 44 -1.50 4.49 -6.12
CA PHE A 44 -2.21 3.47 -6.87
C PHE A 44 -3.24 2.80 -5.98
N GLU A 45 -4.33 2.31 -6.57
CA GLU A 45 -5.28 1.45 -5.87
C GLU A 45 -5.19 -0.01 -6.34
N GLY A 46 -5.48 -0.94 -5.43
CA GLY A 46 -5.48 -2.37 -5.77
C GLY A 46 -6.18 -3.24 -4.73
N GLU A 47 -6.59 -4.43 -5.16
CA GLU A 47 -7.08 -5.48 -4.28
C GLU A 47 -6.09 -6.63 -4.23
N PHE A 48 -5.80 -7.13 -3.04
CA PHE A 48 -4.81 -8.18 -2.82
C PHE A 48 -5.31 -9.21 -1.81
N ALA A 49 -4.89 -10.46 -1.97
CA ALA A 49 -5.00 -11.46 -0.92
C ALA A 49 -3.90 -11.24 0.13
N ILE A 50 -4.24 -11.38 1.41
CA ILE A 50 -3.28 -11.36 2.52
C ILE A 50 -2.73 -12.77 2.70
N SER A 51 -1.43 -12.95 2.45
CA SER A 51 -0.74 -14.20 2.79
C SER A 51 -0.21 -14.18 4.23
N GLN A 52 0.22 -13.02 4.70
CA GLN A 52 0.67 -12.81 6.07
C GLN A 52 0.40 -11.38 6.53
N GLN A 53 0.05 -11.21 7.80
CA GLN A 53 0.03 -9.90 8.46
C GLN A 53 0.61 -10.00 9.86
N ARG A 54 1.29 -8.94 10.31
CA ARG A 54 1.80 -8.83 11.68
C ARG A 54 2.01 -7.39 12.10
N LEU A 55 1.83 -7.11 13.38
CA LEU A 55 2.25 -5.83 13.97
C LEU A 55 3.77 -5.75 14.03
N VAL A 56 4.31 -4.57 13.72
CA VAL A 56 5.72 -4.22 13.90
C VAL A 56 5.81 -2.86 14.57
N GLY A 57 6.70 -2.74 15.58
CA GLY A 57 6.68 -1.56 16.45
C GLY A 57 5.36 -1.45 17.23
N GLU A 58 4.90 -0.22 17.48
CA GLU A 58 3.70 0.01 18.28
C GLU A 58 2.41 0.14 17.44
N LYS A 59 2.49 0.74 16.24
CA LYS A 59 1.29 1.08 15.44
C LYS A 59 1.51 0.90 13.94
N HIS A 60 2.26 -0.13 13.53
CA HIS A 60 2.52 -0.40 12.11
C HIS A 60 2.14 -1.83 11.77
N LEU A 61 1.49 -2.01 10.63
CA LEU A 61 1.14 -3.32 10.12
C LEU A 61 2.05 -3.66 8.96
N LYS A 62 2.82 -4.74 9.09
CA LYS A 62 3.51 -5.34 7.96
C LYS A 62 2.63 -6.41 7.34
N LEU A 63 2.47 -6.34 6.02
CA LEU A 63 1.66 -7.24 5.21
C LEU A 63 2.55 -7.94 4.18
N GLN A 64 2.27 -9.20 3.91
CA GLN A 64 2.63 -9.87 2.66
C GLN A 64 1.35 -10.08 1.88
N LEU A 65 1.38 -9.61 0.63
CA LEU A 65 0.23 -9.52 -0.24
C LEU A 65 0.48 -10.33 -1.50
N VAL A 66 -0.59 -10.91 -2.06
CA VAL A 66 -0.56 -11.59 -3.34
C VAL A 66 -1.58 -10.92 -4.25
N ASP A 67 -1.14 -10.44 -5.41
CA ASP A 67 -2.05 -10.05 -6.49
C ASP A 67 -2.58 -11.34 -7.13
N GLU A 68 -3.85 -11.66 -6.87
CA GLU A 68 -4.50 -12.87 -7.36
C GLU A 68 -4.57 -12.94 -8.89
N LYS A 69 -4.49 -11.80 -9.59
CA LYS A 69 -4.53 -11.75 -11.06
C LYS A 69 -3.19 -12.12 -11.69
N SER A 70 -2.08 -11.67 -11.09
CA SER A 70 -0.72 -11.91 -11.62
C SER A 70 0.04 -13.01 -10.89
N GLY A 71 -0.41 -13.41 -9.70
CA GLY A 71 0.29 -14.32 -8.80
C GLY A 71 1.52 -13.71 -8.12
N GLN A 72 1.77 -12.41 -8.29
CA GLN A 72 2.94 -11.75 -7.72
C GLN A 72 2.75 -11.45 -6.23
N SER A 73 3.86 -11.56 -5.49
CA SER A 73 3.91 -11.24 -4.07
C SER A 73 4.54 -9.88 -3.83
N HIS A 74 3.96 -9.12 -2.90
CA HIS A 74 4.44 -7.79 -2.54
C HIS A 74 4.53 -7.65 -1.01
N ASP A 75 5.64 -7.08 -0.54
CA ASP A 75 5.75 -6.60 0.83
C ASP A 75 5.02 -5.24 0.93
N ALA A 76 4.22 -5.06 1.97
CA ALA A 76 3.53 -3.80 2.21
C ALA A 76 3.62 -3.39 3.69
N ILE A 77 3.55 -2.08 3.95
CA ILE A 77 3.56 -1.52 5.30
C ILE A 77 2.53 -0.40 5.41
N ALA A 78 1.67 -0.50 6.42
CA ALA A 78 0.74 0.56 6.82
C ALA A 78 1.20 1.16 8.14
N PHE A 79 1.39 2.48 8.18
CA PHE A 79 1.77 3.20 9.40
C PHE A 79 0.54 3.77 10.09
N PHE A 80 0.63 3.93 11.41
CA PHE A 80 -0.40 4.51 12.26
C PHE A 80 -1.78 3.85 12.11
N ILE A 81 -1.80 2.52 11.99
CA ILE A 81 -3.07 1.77 11.90
C ILE A 81 -3.92 1.91 13.16
N ASP A 82 -5.23 1.74 12.98
CA ASP A 82 -6.15 1.55 14.08
C ASP A 82 -6.05 0.12 14.64
N LEU A 83 -5.66 0.01 15.92
CA LEU A 83 -5.46 -1.26 16.61
C LEU A 83 -6.78 -1.95 17.01
N GLU A 84 -7.91 -1.25 16.95
CA GLU A 84 -9.24 -1.86 17.12
C GLU A 84 -9.69 -2.58 15.85
N VAL A 85 -9.11 -2.22 14.69
CA VAL A 85 -9.45 -2.77 13.37
C VAL A 85 -8.39 -3.76 12.87
N TRP A 86 -7.12 -3.55 13.21
CA TRP A 86 -6.00 -4.35 12.70
C TRP A 86 -5.05 -4.81 13.82
N PRO A 87 -4.49 -6.03 13.74
CA PRO A 87 -4.75 -7.06 12.72
C PRO A 87 -6.14 -7.70 12.91
N ASN A 88 -6.75 -8.16 11.81
CA ASN A 88 -8.04 -8.86 11.81
C ASN A 88 -7.98 -10.15 10.98
N GLU A 89 -9.11 -10.85 10.84
CA GLU A 89 -9.20 -12.13 10.12
C GLU A 89 -9.43 -12.00 8.61
N ALA A 90 -9.43 -10.79 8.05
CA ALA A 90 -9.65 -10.59 6.62
C ALA A 90 -8.57 -11.30 5.79
N ARG A 91 -9.01 -11.94 4.70
CA ARG A 91 -8.13 -12.64 3.76
C ARG A 91 -7.81 -11.82 2.52
N ARG A 92 -8.56 -10.74 2.28
CA ARG A 92 -8.36 -9.83 1.16
C ARG A 92 -8.43 -8.39 1.68
N VAL A 93 -7.78 -7.49 0.97
CA VAL A 93 -7.77 -6.05 1.27
C VAL A 93 -7.90 -5.23 0.01
N LYS A 94 -8.57 -4.09 0.11
CA LYS A 94 -8.44 -2.99 -0.84
C LYS A 94 -7.47 -1.96 -0.27
N LEU A 95 -6.49 -1.56 -1.07
CA LEU A 95 -5.42 -0.65 -0.68
C LEU A 95 -5.39 0.57 -1.59
N VAL A 96 -4.95 1.69 -1.01
CA VAL A 96 -4.27 2.76 -1.76
C VAL A 96 -2.85 2.86 -1.25
N TYR A 97 -1.89 2.88 -2.17
CA TYR A 97 -0.47 2.72 -1.84
C TYR A 97 0.44 3.48 -2.79
N LYS A 98 1.64 3.81 -2.30
CA LYS A 98 2.78 4.29 -3.10
C LYS A 98 3.79 3.16 -3.27
N LEU A 99 4.55 3.19 -4.36
CA LEU A 99 5.70 2.32 -4.52
C LEU A 99 6.92 2.96 -3.86
N ASP A 100 7.62 2.20 -3.02
CA ASP A 100 8.89 2.61 -2.43
C ASP A 100 9.94 1.48 -2.54
N ILE A 101 11.21 1.86 -2.35
CA ILE A 101 12.35 0.96 -2.40
C ILE A 101 12.91 0.81 -0.98
N ASN A 102 12.59 -0.31 -0.36
CA ASN A 102 13.15 -0.67 0.93
C ASN A 102 14.60 -1.14 0.77
N ARG A 103 15.54 -0.41 1.38
CA ARG A 103 16.98 -0.71 1.38
C ARG A 103 17.41 -1.22 2.75
N PHE A 104 17.55 -2.54 2.88
CA PHE A 104 17.97 -3.17 4.13
C PHE A 104 19.17 -4.09 3.91
N ARG A 105 20.25 -3.85 4.65
CA ARG A 105 21.50 -4.64 4.62
C ARG A 105 22.08 -4.86 3.21
N GLY A 106 22.01 -3.83 2.37
CA GLY A 106 22.52 -3.88 0.99
C GLY A 106 21.59 -4.55 -0.02
N ASN A 107 20.43 -5.05 0.41
CA ASN A 107 19.39 -5.53 -0.49
C ASN A 107 18.33 -4.45 -0.71
N GLU A 108 17.86 -4.36 -1.95
CA GLU A 108 16.76 -3.49 -2.35
C GLU A 108 15.57 -4.33 -2.73
N SER A 109 14.40 -3.93 -2.27
CA SER A 109 13.14 -4.65 -2.49
C SER A 109 12.01 -3.66 -2.66
N LEU A 110 11.04 -4.03 -3.49
CA LEU A 110 9.82 -3.24 -3.67
C LEU A 110 8.98 -3.34 -2.39
N GLN A 111 8.50 -2.21 -1.91
CA GLN A 111 7.58 -2.14 -0.79
C GLN A 111 6.40 -1.24 -1.14
N LEU A 112 5.19 -1.70 -0.85
CA LEU A 112 3.99 -0.87 -0.97
C LEU A 112 3.79 -0.09 0.33
N MET A 113 3.87 1.22 0.24
CA MET A 113 3.61 2.13 1.35
C MET A 113 2.11 2.42 1.38
N VAL A 114 1.40 1.83 2.34
CA VAL A 114 -0.06 1.85 2.39
C VAL A 114 -0.55 3.14 3.03
N GLU A 115 -1.30 3.92 2.26
CA GLU A 115 -1.97 5.16 2.70
C GLU A 115 -3.39 4.86 3.19
N HIS A 116 -4.09 3.93 2.52
CA HIS A 116 -5.42 3.48 2.94
C HIS A 116 -5.52 1.96 2.90
N LEU A 117 -6.11 1.38 3.94
CA LEU A 117 -6.22 -0.05 4.17
C LEU A 117 -7.64 -0.41 4.57
N GLN A 118 -8.34 -1.14 3.70
CA GLN A 118 -9.71 -1.59 3.94
C GLN A 118 -9.79 -3.14 3.88
N PRO A 119 -10.34 -3.81 4.92
CA PRO A 119 -10.55 -5.25 4.89
C PRO A 119 -11.70 -5.60 3.92
N LEU A 120 -11.53 -6.72 3.21
CA LEU A 120 -12.57 -7.35 2.41
C LEU A 120 -12.84 -8.75 3.00
N PHE A 121 -14.08 -8.95 3.47
CA PHE A 121 -14.55 -10.20 4.10
C PHE A 121 -15.30 -11.08 3.10
#